data_AF-A0A842SGS1-F1
#
_entry.id   AF-A0A842SGS1-F1
#
_cell.length_a   1.000
_cell.length_b   1.000
_cell.length_c   1.000
_cell.angle_alpha   90.00
_cell.angle_beta   90.00
_cell.angle_gamma   90.00
#
_symmetry.space_group_name_H-M   'P 1'
#
loop_
_entity.id
_entity.type
_entity.pdbx_description
1 polymer ?
#
loop_
_entity_poly.entity_id
_entity_poly.type
_entity_poly.pdbx_seq_one_letter_code
_entity_poly.pdbx_strand_id
1 'polypeptide(L)'
;MDKVFLKKQFKISNFILLLTLLIVSMILIRKITMFFVLTLIASVIVYFNYYIRLPFDLSPVLFFSLVITREFSFIFSAVFIIISGIIPMILAGGTFDHTTIFYTSLIIGINYLSSFFLSNNFIITAILISVLHHVIAAIGSIIFGTDPRKEIINLGTKILVDLFYILSFSELLFSIIK
;
A
#
# COMPACT_ATOMS: atom_id res chain seq x y z
N MET A 1 -11.54 53.30 17.23
CA MET A 1 -11.86 51.97 16.67
C MET A 1 -12.70 51.23 17.70
N ASP A 2 -13.97 50.97 17.41
CA ASP A 2 -14.94 50.55 18.43
C ASP A 2 -14.69 49.12 18.94
N LYS A 3 -14.68 48.95 20.27
CA LYS A 3 -14.53 47.63 20.93
C LYS A 3 -15.58 46.60 20.46
N VAL A 4 -16.73 47.06 19.98
CA VAL A 4 -17.80 46.23 19.41
C VAL A 4 -17.38 45.63 18.06
N PHE A 5 -16.71 46.42 17.22
CA PHE A 5 -16.22 45.97 15.91
C PHE A 5 -15.14 44.90 16.07
N LEU A 6 -14.18 45.11 16.99
CA LEU A 6 -13.14 44.13 17.31
C LEU A 6 -13.73 42.81 17.85
N LYS A 7 -14.72 42.86 18.75
CA LYS A 7 -15.40 41.65 19.24
C LYS A 7 -16.13 40.89 18.14
N LYS A 8 -16.75 41.58 17.19
CA LYS A 8 -17.45 40.96 16.06
C LYS A 8 -16.47 40.31 15.09
N GLN A 9 -15.35 40.97 14.79
CA GLN A 9 -14.28 40.39 13.96
C GLN A 9 -13.64 39.15 14.61
N PHE A 10 -13.39 39.17 15.93
CA PHE A 10 -12.89 37.99 16.66
C PHE A 10 -13.85 36.80 16.59
N LYS A 11 -15.16 37.04 16.71
CA LYS A 11 -16.17 35.96 16.59
C LYS A 11 -16.21 35.34 15.20
N ILE A 12 -16.12 36.17 14.15
CA ILE A 12 -16.10 35.69 12.76
C ILE A 12 -14.82 34.89 12.48
N SER A 13 -13.67 35.39 12.92
CA SER A 13 -12.39 34.69 12.77
C SER A 13 -12.40 33.31 13.46
N ASN A 14 -12.86 33.26 14.72
CA ASN A 14 -12.95 32.00 15.47
C ASN A 14 -13.92 31.00 14.82
N PHE A 15 -15.03 31.49 14.26
CA PHE A 15 -15.97 30.64 13.55
C PHE A 15 -15.38 30.05 12.26
N ILE A 16 -14.65 30.86 11.47
CA ILE A 16 -13.94 30.39 10.27
C ILE A 16 -12.88 29.35 10.65
N LEU A 17 -12.13 29.58 11.73
CA LEU A 17 -11.12 28.65 12.21
C LEU A 17 -11.73 27.31 12.65
N LEU A 18 -12.85 27.34 13.38
CA LEU A 18 -13.59 26.14 13.76
C LEU A 18 -14.09 25.36 12.53
N LEU A 19 -14.68 26.05 11.55
CA LEU A 19 -15.17 25.45 10.31
C LEU A 19 -14.02 24.78 9.53
N THR A 20 -12.89 25.47 9.41
CA THR A 20 -11.70 24.96 8.73
C THR A 20 -11.17 23.71 9.43
N LEU A 21 -11.09 23.73 10.76
CA LEU A 21 -10.64 22.58 11.55
C LEU A 21 -11.57 21.37 11.39
N LEU A 22 -12.88 21.60 11.31
CA LEU A 22 -13.88 20.55 11.09
C LEU A 22 -13.79 19.93 9.69
N ILE A 23 -13.58 20.75 8.65
CA ILE A 23 -13.37 20.25 7.28
C ILE A 23 -12.08 19.41 7.20
N VAL A 24 -10.98 19.92 7.76
CA VAL A 24 -9.70 19.20 7.78
C VAL A 24 -9.82 17.88 8.56
N SER A 25 -10.52 17.86 9.70
CA SER A 25 -10.71 16.62 10.48
C SER A 25 -11.52 15.58 9.72
N MET A 26 -12.58 15.98 8.99
CA MET A 26 -13.35 15.05 8.16
C MET A 26 -12.51 14.43 7.04
N ILE A 27 -11.67 15.22 6.36
CA ILE A 27 -10.77 14.71 5.32
C ILE A 27 -9.75 13.73 5.91
N LEU A 28 -9.15 14.05 7.06
CA LEU A 28 -8.18 13.18 7.73
C LEU A 28 -8.79 11.87 8.20
N ILE A 29 -10.01 11.90 8.76
CA ILE A 29 -10.73 10.70 9.18
C ILE A 29 -10.95 9.77 7.99
N ARG A 30 -11.42 10.29 6.85
CA ARG A 30 -11.63 9.48 5.63
C ARG A 30 -10.35 8.77 5.19
N LYS A 31 -9.23 9.49 5.13
CA LYS A 31 -7.93 8.89 4.77
C LYS A 31 -7.53 7.80 5.77
N ILE A 32 -7.58 8.07 7.06
CA ILE A 32 -7.22 7.09 8.10
C ILE A 32 -8.11 5.85 8.02
N THR A 33 -9.43 6.02 7.85
CA THR A 33 -10.37 4.91 7.68
C THR A 33 -10.01 4.06 6.47
N MET A 34 -9.68 4.68 5.33
CA MET A 34 -9.27 3.94 4.12
C MET A 34 -7.97 3.15 4.35
N PHE A 35 -7.00 3.70 5.07
CA PHE A 35 -5.80 2.97 5.43
C PHE A 35 -6.13 1.68 6.22
N PHE A 36 -7.00 1.78 7.24
CA PHE A 36 -7.41 0.61 8.01
C PHE A 36 -8.21 -0.42 7.18
N VAL A 37 -9.09 0.04 6.29
CA VAL A 37 -9.86 -0.85 5.40
C VAL A 37 -8.92 -1.62 4.47
N LEU A 38 -7.99 -0.93 3.80
CA LEU A 38 -7.01 -1.57 2.92
C LEU A 38 -6.13 -2.55 3.69
N THR A 39 -5.68 -2.16 4.88
CA THR A 39 -4.90 -3.02 5.79
C THR A 39 -5.68 -4.29 6.12
N LEU A 40 -6.95 -4.16 6.54
CA LEU A 40 -7.79 -5.29 6.91
C LEU A 40 -8.03 -6.24 5.72
N ILE A 41 -8.36 -5.70 4.55
CA ILE A 41 -8.59 -6.51 3.34
C ILE A 41 -7.32 -7.29 2.96
N ALA A 42 -6.17 -6.62 2.90
CA ALA A 42 -4.90 -7.27 2.62
C ALA A 42 -4.57 -8.33 3.68
N SER A 43 -4.74 -8.01 4.97
CA SER A 43 -4.46 -8.96 6.05
C SER A 43 -5.29 -10.23 5.95
N VAL A 44 -6.58 -10.10 5.64
CA VAL A 44 -7.48 -11.25 5.47
C VAL A 44 -7.05 -12.11 4.29
N ILE A 45 -6.72 -11.49 3.15
CA ILE A 45 -6.28 -12.22 1.96
C ILE A 45 -4.94 -12.93 2.21
N VAL A 46 -3.98 -12.25 2.85
CA VAL A 46 -2.69 -12.86 3.23
C VAL A 46 -2.91 -14.03 4.18
N TYR A 47 -3.73 -13.87 5.21
CA TYR A 47 -4.05 -14.95 6.15
C TYR A 47 -4.58 -16.19 5.41
N PHE A 48 -5.58 -16.01 4.52
CA PHE A 48 -6.15 -17.13 3.77
C PHE A 48 -5.16 -17.75 2.77
N ASN A 49 -4.34 -16.93 2.12
CA ASN A 49 -3.33 -17.41 1.20
C ASN A 49 -2.34 -18.38 1.88
N TYR A 50 -1.82 -17.99 3.06
CA TYR A 50 -0.93 -18.85 3.85
C TYR A 50 -1.64 -20.02 4.52
N TYR A 51 -2.88 -19.84 4.99
CA TYR A 51 -3.65 -20.91 5.61
C TYR A 51 -4.00 -22.03 4.63
N ILE A 52 -4.42 -21.67 3.41
CA ILE A 52 -4.79 -22.63 2.34
C ILE A 52 -3.53 -23.15 1.61
N ARG A 53 -2.40 -22.44 1.72
CA ARG A 53 -1.14 -22.72 1.00
C ARG A 53 -1.35 -22.71 -0.51
N LEU A 54 -1.87 -21.58 -1.01
CA LEU A 54 -2.03 -21.42 -2.45
C LEU A 54 -0.68 -21.55 -3.17
N PRO A 55 -0.66 -22.13 -4.39
CA PRO A 55 0.58 -22.33 -5.13
C PRO A 55 1.21 -21.03 -5.65
N PHE A 56 0.48 -19.91 -5.59
CA PHE A 56 0.93 -18.58 -6.00
C PHE A 56 0.36 -17.52 -5.05
N ASP A 57 1.09 -16.42 -4.92
CA ASP A 57 0.70 -15.31 -4.06
C ASP A 57 -0.38 -14.45 -4.72
N LEU A 58 -1.60 -14.48 -4.18
CA LEU A 58 -2.73 -13.64 -4.59
C LEU A 58 -2.90 -12.39 -3.73
N SER A 59 -1.97 -12.13 -2.80
CA SER A 59 -2.14 -11.03 -1.88
C SER A 59 -1.98 -9.68 -2.59
N PRO A 60 -2.89 -8.71 -2.38
CA PRO A 60 -2.80 -7.39 -3.01
C PRO A 60 -1.81 -6.46 -2.28
N VAL A 61 -0.84 -7.02 -1.53
CA VAL A 61 0.04 -6.24 -0.64
C VAL A 61 0.87 -5.26 -1.45
N LEU A 62 1.49 -5.68 -2.56
CA LEU A 62 2.27 -4.77 -3.40
C LEU A 62 1.39 -3.65 -3.96
N PHE A 63 0.26 -3.99 -4.57
CA PHE A 63 -0.67 -3.01 -5.12
C PHE A 63 -1.14 -1.98 -4.08
N PHE A 64 -1.67 -2.42 -2.93
CA PHE A 64 -2.15 -1.50 -1.90
C PHE A 64 -1.01 -0.71 -1.26
N SER A 65 0.18 -1.29 -1.11
CA SER A 65 1.35 -0.55 -0.62
C SER A 65 1.72 0.62 -1.54
N LEU A 66 1.63 0.44 -2.87
CA LEU A 66 1.89 1.50 -3.85
C LEU A 66 0.81 2.59 -3.80
N VAL A 67 -0.47 2.22 -3.65
CA VAL A 67 -1.57 3.17 -3.45
C VAL A 67 -1.34 3.98 -2.17
N ILE A 68 -0.94 3.33 -1.07
CA ILE A 68 -0.68 4.00 0.21
C ILE A 68 0.54 4.92 0.11
N THR A 69 1.61 4.48 -0.57
CA THR A 69 2.77 5.34 -0.84
C THR A 69 2.37 6.61 -1.59
N ARG A 70 1.43 6.51 -2.54
CA ARG A 70 0.94 7.64 -3.34
C ARG A 70 0.09 8.63 -2.55
N GLU A 71 -0.84 8.14 -1.73
CA GLU A 71 -1.87 8.98 -1.10
C GLU A 71 -1.56 9.42 0.34
N PHE A 72 -0.65 8.72 1.01
CA PHE A 72 -0.29 8.95 2.41
C PHE A 72 1.19 9.32 2.53
N SER A 73 2.06 8.32 2.54
CA SER A 73 3.51 8.46 2.47
C SER A 73 4.17 7.07 2.43
N PHE A 74 5.46 7.04 2.09
CA PHE A 74 6.29 5.84 2.21
C PHE A 74 6.25 5.21 3.62
N ILE A 75 6.24 6.02 4.69
CA ILE A 75 6.23 5.51 6.07
C ILE A 75 4.96 4.72 6.34
N PHE A 76 3.79 5.24 5.91
CA PHE A 76 2.53 4.51 6.04
C PHE A 76 2.53 3.22 5.23
N SER A 77 3.14 3.22 4.05
CA SER A 77 3.28 2.01 3.23
C SER A 77 4.15 0.95 3.91
N ALA A 78 5.28 1.34 4.51
CA ALA A 78 6.13 0.43 5.27
C ALA A 78 5.40 -0.18 6.49
N VAL A 79 4.65 0.65 7.23
CA VAL A 79 3.81 0.18 8.35
C VAL A 79 2.72 -0.77 7.85
N PHE A 80 2.05 -0.43 6.74
CA PHE A 80 1.06 -1.30 6.10
C PHE A 80 1.66 -2.66 5.75
N ILE A 81 2.80 -2.71 5.05
CA ILE A 81 3.47 -3.97 4.66
C ILE A 81 3.72 -4.86 5.86
N ILE A 82 4.18 -4.30 6.98
CA ILE A 82 4.45 -5.06 8.20
C ILE A 82 3.14 -5.60 8.80
N ILE A 83 2.13 -4.74 8.95
CA ILE A 83 0.87 -5.11 9.61
C ILE A 83 0.06 -6.08 8.75
N SER A 84 -0.05 -5.84 7.45
CA SER A 84 -0.88 -6.64 6.55
C SER A 84 -0.17 -7.80 5.88
N GLY A 85 1.16 -7.79 5.81
CA GLY A 85 1.96 -8.87 5.26
C GLY A 85 2.44 -9.85 6.33
N ILE A 86 3.18 -9.35 7.33
CA ILE A 86 3.92 -10.22 8.26
C ILE A 86 3.01 -10.81 9.34
N ILE A 87 2.23 -9.97 10.03
CA ILE A 87 1.39 -10.41 11.14
C ILE A 87 0.41 -11.53 10.72
N PRO A 88 -0.43 -11.36 9.69
CA PRO A 88 -1.37 -12.39 9.26
C PRO A 88 -0.68 -13.65 8.74
N MET A 89 0.49 -13.54 8.08
CA MET A 89 1.29 -14.69 7.67
C MET A 89 1.69 -15.56 8.88
N ILE A 90 2.21 -14.94 9.94
CA ILE A 90 2.61 -15.66 11.16
C ILE A 90 1.40 -16.30 11.82
N LEU A 91 0.28 -15.58 11.92
CA LEU A 91 -0.97 -16.10 12.50
C LEU A 91 -1.55 -17.28 11.71
N ALA A 92 -1.33 -17.33 10.40
CA ALA A 92 -1.74 -18.44 9.54
C ALA A 92 -0.80 -19.67 9.62
N GLY A 93 0.25 -19.61 10.42
CA GLY A 93 1.25 -20.68 10.58
C GLY A 93 2.40 -20.61 9.57
N GLY A 94 2.60 -19.48 8.89
CA GLY A 94 3.76 -19.23 8.05
C GLY A 94 5.04 -19.06 8.88
N THR A 95 6.19 -19.33 8.26
CA THR A 95 7.51 -19.20 8.90
C THR A 95 8.15 -17.86 8.55
N PHE A 96 8.65 -17.14 9.56
CA PHE A 96 9.44 -15.93 9.34
C PHE A 96 10.92 -16.29 9.15
N ASP A 97 11.32 -16.47 7.89
CA ASP A 97 12.66 -16.88 7.49
C ASP A 97 13.41 -15.79 6.70
N HIS A 98 14.65 -16.09 6.30
CA HIS A 98 15.49 -15.18 5.51
C HIS A 98 14.85 -14.81 4.16
N THR A 99 14.09 -15.73 3.56
CA THR A 99 13.33 -15.48 2.33
C THR A 99 12.23 -14.45 2.55
N THR A 100 11.49 -14.56 3.66
CA THR A 100 10.48 -13.57 4.06
C THR A 100 11.11 -12.20 4.30
N ILE A 101 12.26 -12.14 4.97
CA ILE A 101 13.00 -10.89 5.20
C ILE A 101 13.46 -10.27 3.87
N PHE A 102 13.98 -11.09 2.95
CA PHE A 102 14.38 -10.64 1.62
C PHE A 102 13.19 -10.04 0.85
N TYR A 103 12.06 -10.74 0.77
CA TYR A 103 10.88 -10.23 0.06
C TYR A 103 10.30 -8.98 0.72
N THR A 104 10.23 -8.94 2.05
CA THR A 104 9.76 -7.77 2.81
C THR A 104 10.68 -6.56 2.60
N SER A 105 11.99 -6.74 2.66
CA SER A 105 12.93 -5.65 2.41
C SER A 105 12.85 -5.17 0.96
N LEU A 106 12.66 -6.08 0.00
CA LEU A 106 12.50 -5.75 -1.41
C LEU A 106 11.22 -4.94 -1.66
N ILE A 107 10.06 -5.33 -1.12
CA ILE A 107 8.80 -4.57 -1.27
C ILE A 107 8.90 -3.18 -0.64
N ILE A 108 9.56 -3.05 0.52
CA ILE A 108 9.81 -1.75 1.16
C ILE A 108 10.73 -0.89 0.28
N GLY A 109 11.85 -1.44 -0.21
CA GLY A 109 12.79 -0.72 -1.08
C GLY A 109 12.14 -0.26 -2.39
N ILE A 110 11.26 -1.10 -2.95
CA ILE A 110 10.46 -0.78 -4.12
C ILE A 110 9.47 0.35 -3.84
N ASN A 111 8.77 0.33 -2.69
CA ASN A 111 7.89 1.42 -2.30
C ASN A 111 8.65 2.73 -2.05
N TYR A 112 9.84 2.63 -1.47
CA TYR A 112 10.73 3.78 -1.34
C TYR A 112 11.07 4.37 -2.71
N LEU A 113 11.45 3.52 -3.68
CA LEU A 113 11.69 3.95 -5.06
C LEU A 113 10.45 4.59 -5.69
N SER A 114 9.26 4.03 -5.46
CA SER A 114 7.99 4.57 -5.95
C SER A 114 7.70 5.98 -5.44
N SER A 115 8.19 6.34 -4.25
CA SER A 115 7.97 7.67 -3.66
C SER A 115 8.67 8.81 -4.42
N PHE A 116 9.64 8.49 -5.28
CA PHE A 116 10.28 9.49 -6.15
C PHE A 116 9.46 9.81 -7.41
N PHE A 117 8.42 9.03 -7.71
CA PHE A 117 7.60 9.15 -8.92
C PHE A 117 6.16 9.59 -8.61
N LEU A 118 5.95 10.31 -7.51
CA LEU A 118 4.64 10.79 -7.04
C LEU A 118 3.96 11.82 -7.96
N SER A 119 4.66 12.40 -8.92
CA SER A 119 4.09 13.31 -9.93
C SER A 119 3.66 12.58 -11.21
N ASN A 120 4.18 11.39 -11.46
CA ASN A 120 3.94 10.64 -12.69
C ASN A 120 2.57 9.95 -12.68
N ASN A 121 2.15 9.43 -13.84
CA ASN A 121 0.94 8.61 -13.95
C ASN A 121 1.08 7.34 -13.09
N PHE A 122 0.20 7.18 -12.11
CA PHE A 122 0.25 6.07 -11.16
C PHE A 122 0.23 4.71 -11.84
N ILE A 123 -0.62 4.50 -12.85
CA ILE A 123 -0.77 3.20 -13.52
C ILE A 123 0.57 2.79 -14.14
N ILE A 124 1.20 3.70 -14.89
CA ILE A 124 2.49 3.44 -15.54
C ILE A 124 3.57 3.16 -14.48
N THR A 125 3.65 3.99 -13.44
CA THR A 125 4.62 3.81 -12.36
C THR A 125 4.41 2.48 -11.63
N ALA A 126 3.17 2.12 -11.29
CA ALA A 126 2.85 0.89 -10.57
C ALA A 126 3.18 -0.36 -11.40
N ILE A 127 2.88 -0.34 -12.71
CA ILE A 127 3.22 -1.42 -13.64
C ILE A 127 4.74 -1.63 -13.68
N LEU A 128 5.51 -0.56 -13.93
CA LEU A 128 6.97 -0.65 -14.03
C LEU A 128 7.59 -1.16 -12.73
N ILE A 129 7.11 -0.65 -11.60
CA ILE A 129 7.62 -1.00 -10.29
C ILE A 129 7.26 -2.42 -9.88
N SER A 130 6.04 -2.89 -10.19
CA SER A 130 5.64 -4.29 -9.95
C SER A 130 6.47 -5.26 -10.80
N VAL A 131 6.66 -4.96 -12.08
CA VAL A 131 7.53 -5.77 -12.96
C VAL A 131 8.95 -5.81 -12.41
N LEU A 132 9.52 -4.67 -12.02
CA LEU A 132 10.86 -4.59 -11.44
C LEU A 132 10.97 -5.42 -10.15
N HIS A 133 10.00 -5.28 -9.25
CA HIS A 133 9.93 -6.05 -8.00
C HIS A 133 9.97 -7.55 -8.27
N HIS A 134 9.11 -8.05 -9.15
CA HIS A 134 8.99 -9.48 -9.43
C HIS A 134 10.22 -10.03 -10.16
N VAL A 135 10.83 -9.27 -11.06
CA VAL A 135 12.07 -9.69 -11.73
C VAL A 135 13.23 -9.81 -10.73
N ILE A 136 13.40 -8.83 -9.84
CA ILE A 136 14.44 -8.90 -8.80
C ILE A 136 14.16 -10.05 -7.84
N ALA A 137 12.90 -10.23 -7.43
CA ALA A 137 12.45 -11.33 -6.61
C ALA A 137 12.78 -12.71 -7.22
N ALA A 138 12.48 -12.90 -8.50
CA ALA A 138 12.75 -14.15 -9.22
C ALA A 138 14.26 -14.42 -9.33
N ILE A 139 15.06 -13.41 -9.68
CA ILE A 139 16.53 -13.53 -9.73
C ILE A 139 17.06 -13.90 -8.34
N GLY A 140 16.59 -13.23 -7.29
CA GLY A 140 16.95 -13.54 -5.91
C GLY A 140 16.63 -14.99 -5.55
N SER A 141 15.41 -15.44 -5.82
CA SER A 141 14.98 -16.83 -5.54
C SER A 141 15.89 -17.86 -6.22
N ILE A 142 16.20 -17.65 -7.51
CA ILE A 142 17.07 -18.54 -8.30
C ILE A 142 18.47 -18.61 -7.70
N ILE A 143 19.02 -17.48 -7.26
CA ILE A 143 20.33 -17.42 -6.60
C ILE A 143 20.32 -18.20 -5.27
N PHE A 144 19.19 -18.21 -4.56
CA PHE A 144 19.01 -19.00 -3.33
C PHE A 144 18.68 -20.49 -3.58
N GLY A 145 18.70 -20.95 -4.84
CA GLY A 145 18.67 -22.37 -5.19
C GLY A 145 17.30 -22.94 -5.57
N THR A 146 16.31 -22.10 -5.85
CA THR A 146 15.03 -22.57 -6.40
C THR A 146 15.15 -22.94 -7.89
N ASP A 147 14.26 -23.82 -8.36
CA ASP A 147 14.23 -24.25 -9.77
C ASP A 147 13.85 -23.07 -10.70
N PRO A 148 14.73 -22.65 -11.64
CA PRO A 148 14.48 -21.53 -12.52
C PRO A 148 13.19 -21.66 -13.34
N ARG A 149 12.80 -22.88 -13.73
CA ARG A 149 11.58 -23.08 -14.54
C ARG A 149 10.32 -22.75 -13.75
N LYS A 150 10.29 -23.14 -12.48
CA LYS A 150 9.16 -22.83 -11.57
C LYS A 150 9.09 -21.34 -11.30
N GLU A 151 10.23 -20.68 -11.09
CA GLU A 151 10.26 -19.25 -10.83
C GLU A 151 9.83 -18.40 -12.04
N ILE A 152 10.16 -18.80 -13.26
CA ILE A 152 9.69 -18.08 -14.47
C ILE A 152 8.16 -18.16 -14.60
N ILE A 153 7.55 -19.30 -14.30
CA ILE A 153 6.08 -19.44 -14.32
C ILE A 153 5.44 -18.63 -13.18
N ASN A 154 6.05 -18.65 -12.00
CA ASN A 154 5.62 -17.87 -10.84
C ASN A 154 5.68 -16.37 -11.12
N LEU A 155 6.77 -15.90 -11.74
CA LEU A 155 6.97 -14.53 -12.20
C LEU A 155 5.82 -14.06 -13.09
N GLY A 156 5.49 -14.85 -14.13
CA GLY A 156 4.40 -14.52 -15.04
C GLY A 156 3.05 -14.40 -14.33
N THR A 157 2.74 -15.36 -13.46
CA THR A 157 1.48 -15.36 -12.67
C THR A 157 1.40 -14.13 -11.76
N LYS A 158 2.47 -13.83 -11.01
CA LYS A 158 2.50 -12.70 -10.08
C LYS A 158 2.35 -11.35 -10.80
N ILE A 159 3.05 -11.16 -11.92
CA ILE A 159 2.89 -9.96 -12.74
C ILE A 159 1.45 -9.84 -13.23
N LEU A 160 0.85 -10.92 -13.74
CA LEU A 160 -0.54 -10.89 -14.23
C LEU A 160 -1.54 -10.52 -13.13
N VAL A 161 -1.37 -11.06 -11.92
CA VAL A 161 -2.22 -10.75 -10.77
C VAL A 161 -2.10 -9.27 -10.38
N ASP A 162 -0.88 -8.74 -10.30
CA ASP A 162 -0.68 -7.32 -9.99
C ASP A 162 -1.20 -6.39 -11.08
N LEU A 163 -1.00 -6.74 -12.36
CA LEU A 163 -1.56 -5.98 -13.48
C LEU A 163 -3.09 -5.96 -13.42
N PHE A 164 -3.70 -7.11 -13.10
CA PHE A 164 -5.14 -7.18 -12.90
C PHE A 164 -5.58 -6.25 -11.77
N TYR A 165 -4.88 -6.24 -10.63
CA TYR A 165 -5.23 -5.36 -9.53
C TYR A 165 -5.08 -3.87 -9.88
N ILE A 166 -3.95 -3.51 -10.49
CA ILE A 166 -3.65 -2.13 -10.91
C ILE A 166 -4.71 -1.64 -11.89
N LEU A 167 -4.95 -2.38 -12.97
CA LEU A 167 -5.85 -1.93 -14.04
C LEU A 167 -7.33 -1.92 -13.61
N SER A 168 -7.74 -2.87 -12.76
CA SER A 168 -9.15 -3.01 -12.40
C SER A 168 -9.57 -2.12 -11.23
N PHE A 169 -8.68 -1.84 -10.27
CA PHE A 169 -9.06 -1.20 -9.01
C PHE A 169 -8.39 0.14 -8.74
N SER A 170 -7.38 0.58 -9.51
CA SER A 170 -6.68 1.83 -9.18
C SER A 170 -7.59 3.05 -9.20
N GLU A 171 -8.41 3.20 -10.26
CA GLU A 171 -9.29 4.37 -10.41
C GLU A 171 -10.35 4.43 -9.31
N LEU A 172 -10.97 3.28 -9.02
CA LEU A 172 -11.94 3.14 -7.94
C LEU A 172 -11.33 3.55 -6.60
N LEU A 173 -10.14 3.03 -6.27
CA LEU A 173 -9.47 3.37 -5.01
C LEU A 173 -9.15 4.85 -4.91
N PHE A 174 -8.58 5.48 -5.95
CA PHE A 174 -8.30 6.92 -5.90
C PHE A 174 -9.57 7.76 -5.80
N SER A 175 -10.68 7.34 -6.41
CA SER A 175 -11.96 8.05 -6.28
C SER A 175 -12.52 8.00 -4.85
N ILE A 176 -12.29 6.90 -4.14
CA ILE A 176 -12.76 6.71 -2.76
C ILE A 176 -11.80 7.36 -1.74
N ILE A 177 -10.51 7.48 -2.06
CA ILE A 177 -9.52 8.08 -1.13
C ILE A 177 -9.50 9.61 -1.22
N LYS A 178 -9.64 10.19 -2.41
CA LYS A 178 -9.66 11.65 -2.64
C LYS A 178 -10.98 12.27 -2.19
#